data_AF-A0A9X2WCR5-F1
#
_entry.id   AF-A0A9X2WCR5-F1
#
_cell.length_a   1.000
_cell.length_b   1.000
_cell.length_c   1.000
_cell.angle_alpha   90.00
_cell.angle_beta   90.00
_cell.angle_gamma   90.00
#
_symmetry.space_group_name_H-M   'P 1'
#
loop_
_entity.id
_entity.type
_entity.pdbx_description
1 polymer ?
#
loop_
_entity_poly.entity_id
_entity_poly.type
_entity_poly.pdbx_seq_one_letter_code
_entity_poly.pdbx_strand_id
1 'polypeptide(L)' 'MKCEFCHQSALAGKPITVSGIGIAHESCYERHLIEQRVFKTLNLRQLNETELSELHDLVQIEMNARKPVMEEIEIW' A
#
# COMPACT_ATOMS: atom_id res chain seq x y z
N MET A 1 4.05 7.36 -25.70
CA MET A 1 3.84 7.57 -24.25
C MET A 1 4.54 6.45 -23.50
N LYS A 2 5.54 6.78 -22.68
CA LYS A 2 6.33 5.79 -21.91
C LYS A 2 5.96 5.91 -20.44
N CYS A 3 5.95 4.80 -19.72
CA CYS A 3 5.78 4.80 -18.27
C CYS A 3 6.99 5.49 -17.63
N GLU A 4 6.77 6.48 -16.78
CA GLU A 4 7.84 7.24 -16.11
C GLU A 4 8.75 6.38 -15.20
N PHE A 5 8.31 5.19 -14.80
CA PHE A 5 9.08 4.32 -13.89
C PHE A 5 9.87 3.24 -14.61
N CYS A 6 9.24 2.52 -15.55
CA CYS A 6 9.88 1.39 -16.25
C CYS A 6 10.34 1.74 -17.67
N HIS A 7 10.00 2.94 -18.16
CA HIS A 7 10.34 3.47 -19.50
C HIS A 7 9.81 2.64 -20.69
N GLN A 8 9.03 1.60 -20.44
CA GLN A 8 8.31 0.84 -21.45
C GLN A 8 7.02 1.56 -21.87
N SER A 9 6.35 1.06 -22.91
CA SER A 9 5.06 1.63 -23.35
C SER A 9 4.02 1.56 -22.23
N ALA A 10 3.55 2.71 -21.75
CA ALA A 10 2.49 2.78 -20.73
C ALA A 10 1.18 2.13 -21.21
N LEU A 11 0.99 2.08 -22.54
CA LEU A 11 -0.20 1.51 -23.19
C LEU A 11 -0.23 -0.03 -23.17
N ALA A 12 0.88 -0.70 -22.83
CA ALA A 12 0.95 -2.15 -22.74
C ALA A 12 0.36 -2.72 -21.43
N GLY A 13 -0.15 -1.86 -20.54
CA GLY A 13 -0.76 -2.24 -19.27
C GLY A 13 -1.98 -1.37 -18.95
N LYS A 14 -2.21 -1.08 -17.67
CA LYS A 14 -3.21 -0.12 -17.21
C LYS A 14 -2.56 1.25 -16.99
N PRO A 15 -2.59 2.17 -17.98
CA PRO A 15 -1.99 3.49 -17.84
C PRO A 15 -2.81 4.37 -16.91
N ILE A 16 -2.11 5.15 -16.09
CA ILE A 16 -2.66 6.20 -15.24
C ILE A 16 -1.86 7.49 -15.46
N THR A 17 -2.50 8.65 -15.22
CA THR A 17 -1.80 9.93 -15.15
C THR A 17 -1.54 10.26 -13.69
N VAL A 18 -0.27 10.41 -13.33
CA VAL A 18 0.17 10.78 -11.99
C VAL A 18 0.48 12.27 -11.97
N SER A 19 -0.26 13.02 -11.16
CA SER A 19 -0.09 14.47 -11.02
C SER A 19 1.35 14.83 -10.68
N GLY A 20 1.94 15.74 -11.46
CA GLY A 20 3.32 16.21 -11.26
C GLY A 20 4.41 15.25 -11.72
N ILE A 21 4.08 14.05 -12.21
CA ILE A 21 5.06 13.07 -12.70
C ILE A 21 4.85 12.82 -14.20
N GLY A 22 3.66 12.37 -14.61
CA GLY A 22 3.40 11.99 -15.99
C GLY A 22 2.59 10.70 -16.10
N ILE A 23 2.70 10.01 -17.24
CA ILE A 23 1.98 8.76 -17.48
C ILE A 23 2.75 7.55 -16.95
N ALA A 24 2.09 6.66 -16.23
CA ALA A 24 2.71 5.47 -15.64
C ALA A 24 1.79 4.26 -15.78
N HIS A 25 2.36 3.06 -15.67
CA HIS A 25 1.55 1.88 -15.32
C HIS A 25 1.10 2.00 -13.87
N GLU A 26 -0.15 1.64 -13.59
CA GLU A 26 -0.70 1.63 -12.21
C GLU A 26 0.20 0.83 -11.25
N SER A 27 0.60 -0.38 -11.63
CA SER A 27 1.48 -1.24 -10.82
C SER A 27 2.88 -0.66 -10.58
N CYS A 28 3.45 0.03 -11.57
CA CYS A 28 4.73 0.69 -11.40
C CYS A 28 4.64 1.86 -10.41
N TYR A 29 3.55 2.62 -10.45
CA TYR A 29 3.31 3.70 -9.50
C TYR A 29 3.03 3.16 -8.09
N GLU A 30 2.24 2.10 -7.95
CA GLU A 30 2.00 1.45 -6.65
C GLU A 30 3.29 0.94 -6.02
N ARG A 31 4.16 0.29 -6.82
CA ARG A 31 5.48 -0.14 -6.35
C ARG A 31 6.34 1.04 -5.91
N HIS A 32 6.33 2.13 -6.67
CA HIS A 32 7.04 3.35 -6.30
C HIS A 32 6.56 3.90 -4.94
N LEU A 33 5.25 3.93 -4.71
CA LEU A 33 4.70 4.36 -3.41
C LEU A 33 5.16 3.44 -2.27
N ILE A 34 5.15 2.12 -2.47
CA ILE A 34 5.63 1.15 -1.47
C ILE A 34 7.12 1.37 -1.14
N GLU A 35 7.97 1.58 -2.14
CA GLU A 35 9.40 1.86 -1.95
C GLU A 35 9.64 3.17 -1.17
N GLN A 36 8.75 4.16 -1.35
CA GLN A 36 8.72 5.38 -0.55
C GLN A 36 8.06 5.20 0.83
N ARG A 37 7.57 4.01 1.16
CA ARG A 37 6.79 3.70 2.36
C ARG A 37 5.53 4.58 2.48
N VAL A 38 4.92 4.87 1.34
CA VAL A 38 3.66 5.60 1.24
C VAL A 38 2.53 4.61 0.99
N PHE A 39 1.54 4.59 1.90
CA PHE A 39 0.31 3.84 1.74
C PHE A 39 -0.86 4.81 1.60
N LYS A 40 -1.43 4.90 0.39
CA LYS A 40 -2.44 5.92 0.04
C LYS A 40 -1.91 7.33 0.31
N THR A 41 -2.47 8.04 1.29
CA THR A 41 -2.07 9.39 1.70
C THR A 41 -1.12 9.40 2.90
N LEU A 42 -0.85 8.25 3.50
CA LEU A 42 0.01 8.11 4.67
C LEU A 42 1.46 7.85 4.23
N ASN A 43 2.37 8.75 4.57
CA ASN A 43 3.80 8.53 4.39
C ASN A 43 4.43 8.08 5.71
N LEU A 44 4.77 6.79 5.81
CA LEU A 44 5.31 6.21 7.03
C LEU A 44 6.67 6.79 7.43
N ARG A 45 7.41 7.44 6.50
CA ARG A 45 8.68 8.11 6.82
C ARG A 45 8.50 9.40 7.61
N GLN A 46 7.29 9.94 7.66
CA GLN A 46 6.97 11.15 8.43
C GLN A 46 6.66 10.82 9.90
N LEU A 47 6.45 9.54 10.23
CA LEU A 47 6.18 9.09 11.58
C LEU A 47 7.49 8.89 12.34
N ASN A 48 7.51 9.33 13.60
CA ASN A 48 8.56 8.95 14.54
C ASN A 48 8.34 7.52 15.08
N GLU A 49 9.27 7.02 15.90
CA GLU A 49 9.21 5.64 16.42
C GLU A 49 7.95 5.37 17.26
N THR A 50 7.53 6.33 18.09
CA THR A 50 6.33 6.21 18.92
C THR A 50 5.08 6.15 18.05
N GLU A 51 4.93 7.09 17.11
CA GLU A 51 3.78 7.14 16.20
C GLU A 51 3.70 5.88 15.32
N LEU A 52 4.85 5.36 14.87
CA LEU A 52 4.91 4.13 14.09
C LEU A 52 4.49 2.91 14.92
N SER A 53 4.89 2.85 16.20
CA SER A 53 4.46 1.79 17.12
C SER A 53 2.95 1.84 17.37
N GLU A 54 2.40 3.03 17.62
CA GLU A 54 0.96 3.21 17.83
C GLU A 54 0.17 2.80 16.58
N LEU A 55 0.64 3.18 15.39
CA LEU A 55 0.02 2.77 14.14
C LEU A 55 0.05 1.24 13.96
N HIS A 56 1.17 0.60 14.31
CA HIS A 56 1.29 -0.86 14.27
C HIS A 56 0.23 -1.52 15.17
N ASP A 57 0.04 -1.02 16.39
CA ASP A 57 -0.93 -1.57 17.34
C ASP A 57 -2.36 -1.40 16.85
N LEU A 58 -2.71 -0.23 16.28
CA LEU A 58 -4.02 0.00 15.67
C LEU A 58 -4.30 -0.95 14.51
N VAL A 59 -3.32 -1.17 13.64
CA VAL A 59 -3.44 -2.14 12.53
C VAL A 59 -3.65 -3.55 13.08
N GLN A 60 -2.91 -3.94 14.12
CA GLN A 60 -3.06 -5.26 14.72
C GLN A 60 -4.44 -5.47 15.35
N ILE A 61 -4.97 -4.45 16.04
CA ILE A 61 -6.33 -4.46 16.61
C ILE A 61 -7.36 -4.70 15.50
N GLU A 62 -7.29 -3.93 14.41
CA GLU A 62 -8.22 -4.06 13.29
C GLU A 62 -8.11 -5.43 12.59
N MET A 63 -6.89 -5.92 12.39
CA MET A 63 -6.67 -7.25 11.83
C MET A 63 -7.28 -8.35 12.70
N ASN A 64 -7.15 -8.24 14.02
CA ASN A 64 -7.75 -9.21 14.94
C ASN A 64 -9.28 -9.11 14.95
N ALA A 65 -9.86 -7.90 14.87
CA ALA A 65 -11.30 -7.72 14.77
C ALA A 65 -11.90 -8.29 13.47
N ARG A 66 -11.13 -8.31 12.38
CA ARG A 66 -11.55 -8.87 11.08
C ARG A 66 -11.34 -10.37 10.94
N LYS A 67 -10.55 -10.99 11.82
CA LYS A 67 -10.44 -12.45 11.83
C LYS A 67 -11.79 -13.01 12.27
N PRO A 68 -12.46 -13.84 11.45
CA PRO A 68 -13.64 -14.55 11.93
C PRO A 68 -13.22 -15.37 13.16
N VAL A 69 -14.07 -15.37 14.20
CA VAL A 69 -13.93 -16.25 15.36
C VAL A 69 -14.02 -17.68 14.85
N MET A 70 -12.88 -18.24 14.46
CA MET A 70 -12.73 -19.66 14.17
C MET A 70 -12.05 -20.27 15.40
N GLU A 71 -12.75 -20.17 16.53
CA GLU A 71 -12.43 -20.91 17.75
C GLU A 71 -13.45 -22.03 17.90
N GLU A 72 -12.98 -23.23 17.54
CA GLU A 72 -13.16 -24.49 18.27
C GLU A 72 -14.59 -24.82 18.73
N ILE A 73 -15.33 -25.51 17.85
CA ILE A 73 -16.35 -26.45 18.32
C ILE A 73 -15.60 -27.68 18.86
N GLU A 74 -15.24 -27.68 20.15
CA GLU A 74 -15.12 -28.93 20.89
C GLU A 74 -16.51 -29.53 21.06
N ILE A 75 -16.85 -30.51 20.23
CA ILE A 75 -17.89 -31.49 20.55
C ILE A 75 -17.20 -32.82 20.89
N TRP A 76 -17.04 -32.99 22.20
CA TRP A 76 -16.95 -34.20 23.00
C TRP A 76 -17.41 -35.50 22.33
#